data_AF-A0A8T5VLY1-F1
#
_entry.id   AF-A0A8T5VLY1-F1
#
_cell.length_a   1.000
_cell.length_b   1.000
_cell.length_c   1.000
_cell.angle_alpha   90.00
_cell.angle_beta   90.00
_cell.angle_gamma   90.00
#
_symmetry.space_group_name_H-M   'P 1'
#
loop_
_entity.id
_entity.type
_entity.pdbx_description
1 polymer ?
#
loop_
_entity_poly.entity_id
_entity_poly.type
_entity_poly.pdbx_seq_one_letter_code
_entity_poly.pdbx_strand_id
1 'polypeptide(L)'
;MPAVDDLSRSLTALNQDSTLMTVIEMSKSSWLVAGMVPGIERHPMKKLDPDPVALLNLVSRWRCEAERKQRRIDRSVSQTRQKCLTSANLDT
;
A
#
# COMPACT_ATOMS: atom_id res chain seq x y z
N MET A 1 5.52 24.57 25.50
CA MET A 1 6.06 23.82 24.35
C MET A 1 4.90 23.05 23.74
N PRO A 2 4.50 23.29 22.48
CA PRO A 2 3.46 22.45 21.88
C PRO A 2 4.01 21.03 21.76
N ALA A 3 3.20 20.04 22.12
CA ALA A 3 3.53 18.65 21.85
C ALA A 3 3.69 18.51 20.33
N VAL A 4 4.90 18.20 19.88
CA VAL A 4 5.15 17.93 18.47
C VAL A 4 4.47 16.60 18.19
N ASP A 5 3.33 16.65 17.51
CA ASP A 5 2.67 15.44 17.02
C ASP A 5 3.54 14.88 15.89
N ASP A 6 4.47 14.01 16.28
CA ASP A 6 5.35 13.32 15.38
C ASP A 6 4.58 12.13 14.78
N LEU A 7 3.60 12.43 13.91
CA LEU A 7 2.83 11.41 13.18
C LEU A 7 3.72 10.52 12.29
N SER A 8 5.01 10.86 12.15
CA SER A 8 6.01 10.00 11.51
C SER A 8 6.53 8.89 12.45
N ARG A 9 6.32 9.02 13.76
CA ARG A 9 6.72 8.06 14.79
C ARG A 9 5.59 7.10 15.12
N SER A 10 5.72 5.86 14.65
CA SER A 10 4.86 4.75 15.08
C SER A 10 5.11 4.43 16.56
N LEU A 11 4.06 4.47 17.39
CA LEU A 11 4.12 4.11 18.82
C LEU A 11 4.34 2.60 19.05
N THR A 12 4.15 1.78 18.03
CA THR A 12 4.35 0.33 18.06
C THR A 12 5.45 -0.07 17.08
N ALA A 13 6.34 -0.97 17.51
CA ALA A 13 7.34 -1.59 16.65
C ALA A 13 6.69 -2.31 15.47
N LEU A 14 7.35 -2.32 14.31
CA LEU A 14 6.86 -3.03 13.13
C LEU A 14 7.08 -4.54 13.30
N ASN A 15 5.99 -5.31 13.34
CA ASN A 15 6.03 -6.77 13.24
C ASN A 15 5.72 -7.19 11.80
N GLN A 16 6.73 -7.60 11.05
CA GLN A 16 6.57 -7.97 9.64
C GLN A 16 5.77 -9.27 9.46
N ASP A 17 5.71 -10.17 10.46
CA ASP A 17 4.99 -11.44 10.36
C ASP A 17 3.47 -11.31 10.49
N SER A 18 2.99 -10.17 10.99
CA SER A 18 1.55 -9.87 11.11
C SER A 18 1.15 -8.54 10.47
N THR A 19 2.05 -7.92 9.69
CA THR A 19 1.78 -6.67 8.97
C THR A 19 1.78 -6.89 7.47
N LEU A 20 0.65 -6.57 6.81
CA LEU A 20 0.61 -6.45 5.36
C LEU A 20 1.16 -5.08 4.95
N MET A 21 2.31 -5.06 4.28
CA MET A 21 2.90 -3.82 3.77
C MET A 21 2.64 -3.70 2.28
N THR A 22 2.25 -2.51 1.83
CA THR A 22 1.93 -2.24 0.42
C THR A 22 2.53 -0.91 -0.02
N VAL A 23 3.04 -0.88 -1.25
CA VAL A 23 3.51 0.33 -1.93
C VAL A 23 2.69 0.49 -3.20
N ILE A 24 2.09 1.67 -3.38
CA ILE A 24 1.19 1.96 -4.49
C ILE A 24 1.75 3.18 -5.22
N GLU A 25 2.29 2.98 -6.41
CA GLU A 25 2.66 4.06 -7.32
C GLU A 25 1.50 4.35 -8.26
N MET A 26 0.95 5.56 -8.19
CA MET A 26 -0.26 5.96 -8.93
C MET A 26 0.08 6.96 -10.03
N SER A 27 -0.38 6.65 -11.25
CA SER A 27 -0.49 7.60 -12.36
C SER A 27 -1.95 7.68 -12.85
N LYS A 28 -2.21 8.57 -13.82
CA LYS A 28 -3.52 8.65 -14.51
C LYS A 28 -3.78 7.46 -15.45
N SER A 29 -2.75 6.69 -15.81
CA SER A 29 -2.86 5.62 -16.82
C SER A 29 -2.73 4.22 -16.25
N SER A 30 -2.00 4.05 -15.15
CA SER A 30 -1.87 2.76 -14.48
C SER A 30 -1.32 2.91 -13.08
N TRP A 31 -1.65 1.97 -12.20
CA TRP A 31 -1.07 1.88 -10.87
C TRP A 31 -0.17 0.66 -10.77
N LEU A 32 0.99 0.82 -10.11
CA LEU A 32 1.86 -0.28 -9.75
C LEU A 32 1.72 -0.54 -8.25
N VAL A 33 1.34 -1.76 -7.90
CA VAL A 33 1.10 -2.18 -6.51
C VAL A 33 2.09 -3.28 -6.17
N ALA A 34 2.95 -3.05 -5.19
CA ALA A 34 3.85 -4.05 -4.64
C ALA A 34 3.47 -4.33 -3.17
N GLY A 35 3.68 -5.56 -2.71
CA GLY A 35 3.36 -5.96 -1.34
C GLY A 35 4.46 -6.78 -0.68
N MET A 36 4.54 -6.68 0.65
CA MET A 36 5.13 -7.71 1.50
C MET A 36 3.99 -8.37 2.25
N VAL A 37 3.72 -9.63 1.90
CA VAL A 37 2.58 -10.38 2.41
C VAL A 37 3.10 -11.50 3.30
N PRO A 38 2.77 -11.52 4.60
CA PRO A 38 3.20 -12.58 5.51
C PRO A 38 2.88 -13.97 4.98
N GLY A 39 3.88 -14.86 5.01
CA GLY A 39 3.73 -16.24 4.52
C GLY A 39 3.82 -16.40 2.99
N ILE A 40 4.08 -15.31 2.25
CA ILE A 40 4.39 -15.33 0.82
C ILE A 40 5.82 -14.82 0.63
N GLU A 41 6.75 -15.73 0.30
CA GLU A 41 8.17 -15.39 0.12
C GLU A 41 8.42 -14.47 -1.08
N ARG A 42 7.62 -14.61 -2.15
CA ARG A 42 7.73 -13.77 -3.35
C ARG A 42 6.88 -12.53 -3.17
N HIS A 43 7.52 -11.40 -2.88
CA HIS A 43 6.88 -10.08 -2.84
C HIS A 43 6.01 -9.85 -4.08
N PRO A 44 4.67 -9.86 -3.98
CA PRO A 44 3.82 -9.75 -5.14
C PRO A 44 3.87 -8.33 -5.72
N MET A 45 3.86 -8.24 -7.06
CA MET A 45 3.77 -6.98 -7.79
C MET A 45 2.71 -7.09 -8.88
N LYS A 46 1.83 -6.10 -8.98
CA LYS A 46 0.75 -6.05 -9.97
C LYS A 46 0.65 -4.66 -10.58
N LYS A 47 0.44 -4.61 -11.89
CA LYS A 47 0.00 -3.41 -12.60
C LYS A 47 -1.51 -3.46 -12.75
N LEU A 48 -2.20 -2.39 -12.38
CA LEU A 48 -3.65 -2.25 -12.45
C LEU A 48 -4.00 -1.01 -13.30
N ASP A 49 -5.21 -1.00 -13.84
CA ASP A 49 -5.83 0.25 -14.28
C ASP A 49 -6.10 1.15 -13.06
N PRO A 50 -6.31 2.47 -13.24
CA PRO A 50 -6.59 3.43 -12.16
C PRO A 50 -7.97 3.24 -11.50
N ASP A 51 -8.25 2.04 -11.00
CA ASP A 51 -9.50 1.63 -10.37
C ASP A 51 -9.30 1.36 -8.86
N PRO A 52 -9.89 2.19 -7.98
CA PRO A 52 -9.87 1.96 -6.53
C PRO A 52 -10.43 0.61 -6.11
N VAL A 53 -11.43 0.08 -6.82
CA VAL A 53 -12.08 -1.19 -6.48
C VAL A 53 -11.14 -2.37 -6.78
N ALA A 54 -10.50 -2.37 -7.95
CA ALA A 54 -9.47 -3.35 -8.29
C ALA A 54 -8.31 -3.35 -7.27
N LEU A 55 -7.88 -2.16 -6.81
CA LEU A 55 -6.86 -2.05 -5.78
C LEU A 55 -7.30 -2.68 -4.45
N LEU A 56 -8.51 -2.36 -3.97
CA LEU A 56 -9.03 -2.93 -2.72
C LEU A 56 -9.18 -4.46 -2.81
N ASN A 57 -9.64 -4.96 -3.95
CA ASN A 57 -9.76 -6.40 -4.20
C ASN A 57 -8.39 -7.09 -4.18
N LEU A 58 -7.36 -6.47 -4.75
CA LEU A 58 -5.99 -6.99 -4.71
C LEU A 58 -5.47 -7.08 -3.28
N VAL A 59 -5.62 -6.01 -2.48
CA VAL A 59 -5.16 -5.98 -1.09
C VAL A 59 -5.93 -7.01 -0.23
N SER A 60 -7.24 -7.12 -0.43
CA SER A 60 -8.07 -8.13 0.25
C SER A 60 -7.66 -9.55 -0.11
N ARG A 61 -7.34 -9.82 -1.39
CA ARG A 61 -6.81 -11.11 -1.84
C ARG A 61 -5.51 -11.46 -1.14
N TRP A 62 -4.56 -10.52 -1.06
CA TRP A 62 -3.29 -10.75 -0.35
C TRP A 62 -3.49 -11.03 1.13
N ARG A 63 -4.43 -10.34 1.78
CA ARG A 63 -4.82 -10.65 3.16
C ARG A 63 -5.32 -12.09 3.30
N CYS A 64 -6.24 -12.52 2.42
CA CYS A 64 -6.74 -13.89 2.44
C CYS A 64 -5.63 -14.92 2.14
N GLU A 65 -4.67 -14.62 1.28
CA GLU A 65 -3.51 -15.50 1.04
C GLU A 65 -2.63 -15.65 2.29
N ALA A 66 -2.39 -14.57 3.04
CA ALA A 66 -1.69 -14.63 4.32
C ALA A 66 -2.45 -15.48 5.35
N GLU A 67 -3.76 -15.27 5.48
CA GLU A 67 -4.62 -16.05 6.38
C GLU A 67 -4.61 -17.54 6.03
N ARG A 68 -4.66 -17.89 4.73
CA ARG A 68 -4.51 -19.28 4.25
C ARG A 68 -3.15 -19.90 4.59
N LYS A 69 -2.12 -19.08 4.79
CA LYS A 69 -0.79 -19.49 5.26
C LYS A 69 -0.66 -19.41 6.78
N GLN A 70 -1.79 -19.28 7.50
CA GLN A 70 -1.86 -19.16 8.96
C GLN A 70 -1.10 -17.94 9.50
N ARG A 71 -0.96 -16.89 8.69
CA ARG A 71 -0.39 -15.60 9.08
C ARG A 71 -1.51 -14.59 9.25
N ARG A 72 -1.91 -14.36 10.50
CA ARG A 72 -2.93 -13.35 10.84
C ARG A 72 -2.37 -11.96 10.56
N ILE A 73 -3.15 -11.14 9.86
CA ILE A 73 -2.82 -9.73 9.63
C ILE A 73 -3.50 -8.87 10.70
N ASP A 74 -2.70 -8.29 11.59
CA ASP A 74 -3.17 -7.39 12.64
C ASP A 74 -3.13 -5.92 12.18
N ARG A 75 -2.25 -5.61 11.23
CA ARG A 75 -2.03 -4.25 10.71
C ARG A 75 -1.84 -4.27 9.19
N SER A 76 -2.39 -3.27 8.51
CA SER A 76 -2.02 -2.95 7.13
C SER A 76 -1.33 -1.58 7.08
N VAL A 77 -0.22 -1.51 6.35
CA VAL A 77 0.51 -0.27 6.09
C VAL A 77 0.59 -0.07 4.59
N SER A 78 0.21 1.12 4.14
CA SER A 78 0.24 1.49 2.73
C SER A 78 1.02 2.77 2.55
N GLN A 79 2.00 2.74 1.65
CA GLN A 79 2.66 3.94 1.16
C GLN A 79 2.18 4.22 -0.26
N THR A 80 1.47 5.32 -0.40
CA THR A 80 0.97 5.77 -1.70
C THR A 80 1.85 6.89 -2.23
N ARG A 81 2.32 6.74 -3.48
CA ARG A 81 3.03 7.78 -4.22
C ARG A 81 2.16 8.20 -5.40
N GLN A 82 1.66 9.42 -5.35
CA GLN A 82 1.04 10.09 -6.49
C GLN A 82 1.88 11.31 -6.82
N LYS A 83 2.44 11.36 -8.02
CA LYS A 83 3.03 12.62 -8.51
C LYS A 83 1.88 13.54 -8.89
N CYS A 84 1.82 14.74 -8.30
CA CYS A 84 0.96 15.80 -8.82
C CYS A 84 1.40 16.09 -10.27
N LEU A 85 0.59 15.67 -11.24
CA LEU A 85 0.69 16.20 -12.58
C LEU A 85 0.05 17.58 -12.52
N THR A 86 0.85 18.61 -12.23
CA THR A 86 0.46 19.99 -12.50
C THR A 86 0.08 20.05 -13.97
N SER A 87 -1.21 20.26 -14.25
CA SER A 87 -1.68 20.63 -15.57
C SER A 87 -1.10 22.01 -15.88
N ALA A 88 0.04 22.05 -16.54
CA ALA A 88 0.38 23.19 -17.39
C ALA A 88 -0.53 23.10 -18.62
N ASN A 89 -1.82 23.44 -18.44
CA ASN A 89 -2.61 23.93 -19.55
C ASN A 89 -2.24 25.41 -19.66
N LEU A 90 -1.30 25.72 -20.55
CA LEU A 90 -1.27 27.06 -21.12
C LEU A 90 -2.50 27.12 -22.03
N ASP A 91 -3.45 27.97 -21.64
CA ASP A 91 -4.35 28.61 -22.59
C ASP A 91 -3.50 29.35 -23.62
N THR A 92 -3.64 29.00 -24.89
CA THR A 92 -3.45 29.90 -26.04
C THR A 92 -4.32 29.40 -27.18
#